data_AF-A0A6C2U621-F1
#
_entry.id   AF-A0A6C2U621-F1
#
_cell.length_a   1.000
_cell.length_b   1.000
_cell.length_c   1.000
_cell.angle_alpha   90.00
_cell.angle_beta   90.00
_cell.angle_gamma   90.00
#
_symmetry.space_group_name_H-M   'P 1'
#
loop_
_entity.id
_entity.type
_entity.pdbx_description
1 polymer ?
#
loop_
_entity_poly.entity_id
_entity_poly.type
_entity_poly.pdbx_seq_one_letter_code
_entity_poly.pdbx_strand_id
1 'polypeptide(L)'
;MMNCSMFSYLCIAVVATMSCRAELGWTRIGGGRWNDFAGWDAKQVPSAVDSVFHTRCGGELVVDAPASMHDLSISHNDTAVLRVVEGGHLSAAGTVEVGNAGVNGVGRLQVDGGDLRISGDLEVAKFGNARQGFGVLNSGRVTVAGKTYLGSCNRAPGTVSINGGTWVQEGGTFNVARVGDGTLNMNGGTLHISSPERNPLRIGSYATGNAIINLNAGEIYTPGVMMNIGDSEDEGVSTINLNGGLLQIEGDSEALRMGDKAQIMFGAGVLRWKGDRIQELTVLIEEGRVSWPAGGASKQPECWDASWLNADGTALLYVDFNTVNAGYTTVWACAVLPPETLGLIIASVD
;
A
#
# COMPACT_ATOMS: atom_id res chain seq x y z
N MET A 1 -58.02 -56.88 22.93
CA MET A 1 -57.56 -55.63 22.28
C MET A 1 -56.85 -54.78 23.31
N MET A 2 -55.52 -54.74 23.27
CA MET A 2 -54.67 -53.62 23.69
C MET A 2 -53.22 -54.05 23.44
N ASN A 3 -52.73 -53.75 22.23
CA ASN A 3 -51.30 -53.83 21.92
C ASN A 3 -50.67 -52.53 22.41
N CYS A 4 -49.79 -52.65 23.42
CA CYS A 4 -49.04 -51.54 23.97
C CYS A 4 -47.80 -51.32 23.11
N SER A 5 -47.77 -50.24 22.32
CA SER A 5 -46.63 -49.85 21.49
C SER A 5 -45.53 -49.22 22.37
N MET A 6 -44.38 -49.87 22.42
CA MET A 6 -43.19 -49.37 23.10
C MET A 6 -42.39 -48.51 22.10
N PHE A 7 -42.50 -47.17 22.20
CA PHE A 7 -41.65 -46.24 21.47
C PHE A 7 -40.33 -46.05 22.24
N SER A 8 -39.23 -46.57 21.69
CA SER A 8 -37.88 -46.35 22.18
C SER A 8 -37.31 -45.09 21.52
N TYR A 9 -37.09 -44.04 22.31
CA TYR A 9 -36.37 -42.84 21.89
C TYR A 9 -34.87 -43.11 21.97
N LEU A 10 -34.22 -43.29 20.82
CA LEU A 10 -32.78 -43.28 20.68
C LEU A 10 -32.30 -41.82 20.57
N CYS A 11 -31.88 -41.23 21.68
CA CYS A 11 -31.18 -39.93 21.68
C CYS A 11 -29.77 -40.11 21.11
N ILE A 12 -29.54 -39.63 19.88
CA ILE A 12 -28.20 -39.47 19.31
C ILE A 12 -27.58 -38.22 19.96
N ALA A 13 -26.64 -38.43 20.89
CA ALA A 13 -25.79 -37.37 21.41
C ALA A 13 -24.65 -37.11 20.41
N VAL A 14 -24.76 -36.03 19.64
CA VAL A 14 -23.64 -35.51 18.83
C VAL A 14 -22.65 -34.85 19.79
N VAL A 15 -21.57 -35.55 20.12
CA VAL A 15 -20.44 -34.96 20.85
C VAL A 15 -19.64 -34.13 19.85
N ALA A 16 -19.87 -32.82 19.83
CA ALA A 16 -18.99 -31.89 19.13
C ALA A 16 -17.66 -31.83 19.91
N THR A 17 -16.64 -32.52 19.40
CA THR A 17 -15.28 -32.36 19.89
C THR A 17 -14.79 -30.98 19.48
N MET A 18 -14.92 -29.99 20.36
CA MET A 18 -14.15 -28.76 20.26
C MET A 18 -12.71 -29.09 20.58
N SER A 19 -11.92 -29.44 19.56
CA SER A 19 -10.46 -29.48 19.72
C SER A 19 -9.98 -28.05 19.94
N CYS A 20 -9.59 -27.70 21.17
CA CYS A 20 -8.70 -26.57 21.36
C CYS A 20 -7.37 -26.99 20.71
N ARG A 21 -7.11 -26.50 19.51
CA ARG A 21 -5.83 -26.73 18.85
C ARG A 21 -4.88 -25.69 19.41
N ALA A 22 -3.87 -26.13 20.15
CA ALA A 22 -2.82 -25.24 20.63
C ALA A 22 -2.12 -24.62 19.41
N GLU A 23 -2.07 -23.29 19.37
CA GLU A 23 -1.22 -22.55 18.45
C GLU A 23 0.23 -22.88 18.77
N LEU A 24 0.95 -23.52 17.84
CA LEU A 24 2.35 -23.82 18.01
C LEU A 24 3.17 -22.69 17.37
N GLY A 25 4.12 -22.15 18.12
CA GLY A 25 5.09 -21.18 17.63
C GLY A 25 6.30 -21.90 17.04
N TRP A 26 6.65 -21.58 15.80
CA TRP A 26 7.78 -22.17 15.08
C TRP A 26 8.86 -21.13 14.88
N THR A 27 10.06 -21.42 15.38
CA THR A 27 11.19 -20.51 15.25
C THR A 27 12.16 -21.00 14.22
N ARG A 28 12.54 -20.12 13.31
CA ARG A 28 13.61 -20.38 12.35
C ARG A 28 14.96 -20.50 13.07
N ILE A 29 15.70 -21.57 12.81
CA ILE A 29 17.03 -21.82 13.42
C ILE A 29 18.21 -21.74 12.45
N GLY A 30 17.97 -21.62 11.14
CA GLY A 30 19.03 -21.50 10.12
C GLY A 30 18.55 -20.96 8.77
N GLY A 31 19.51 -20.67 7.89
CA GLY A 31 19.32 -20.21 6.50
C GLY A 31 18.52 -21.18 5.61
N GLY A 32 18.12 -20.77 4.40
CA GLY A 32 17.62 -21.70 3.36
C GLY A 32 16.14 -21.55 2.97
N ARG A 33 15.56 -22.68 2.54
CA ARG A 33 14.21 -22.75 1.96
C ARG A 33 13.16 -23.03 3.04
N TRP A 34 11.95 -22.51 2.86
CA TRP A 34 10.81 -22.71 3.76
C TRP A 34 10.51 -24.20 3.99
N ASN A 35 10.53 -24.99 2.93
CA ASN A 35 10.20 -26.41 2.98
C ASN A 35 11.38 -27.29 3.44
N ASP A 36 12.50 -26.70 3.86
CA ASP A 36 13.56 -27.44 4.52
C ASP A 36 13.21 -27.70 5.99
N PHE A 37 12.82 -28.94 6.27
CA PHE A 37 12.52 -29.45 7.59
C PHE A 37 13.62 -29.15 8.63
N ALA A 38 14.90 -29.16 8.22
CA ALA A 38 16.02 -28.92 9.13
C ALA A 38 16.17 -27.45 9.55
N GLY A 39 15.51 -26.52 8.83
CA GLY A 39 15.54 -25.09 9.11
C GLY A 39 14.68 -24.63 10.29
N TRP A 40 13.84 -25.53 10.84
CA TRP A 40 12.86 -25.24 11.89
C TRP A 40 13.22 -25.91 13.22
N ASP A 41 13.04 -25.21 14.34
CA ASP A 41 13.27 -25.74 15.70
C ASP A 41 12.45 -27.00 16.02
N ALA A 42 11.21 -26.96 15.55
CA ALA A 42 10.24 -28.03 15.41
C ALA A 42 10.77 -29.33 14.81
N LYS A 43 11.76 -29.21 13.92
CA LYS A 43 12.05 -30.23 12.91
C LYS A 43 10.75 -30.67 12.26
N GLN A 44 10.06 -29.71 11.63
CA GLN A 44 8.87 -29.89 10.81
C GLN A 44 8.57 -28.56 10.11
N VAL A 45 7.97 -28.63 8.92
CA VAL A 45 7.57 -27.44 8.16
C VAL A 45 6.25 -26.88 8.74
N PRO A 46 6.15 -25.56 8.98
CA PRO A 46 4.93 -24.93 9.46
C PRO A 46 3.73 -25.17 8.54
N SER A 47 2.55 -25.25 9.13
CA SER A 47 1.25 -25.41 8.48
C SER A 47 0.34 -24.21 8.73
N ALA A 48 -0.82 -24.16 8.08
CA ALA A 48 -1.75 -23.01 8.12
C ALA A 48 -2.29 -22.60 9.51
N VAL A 49 -2.06 -23.39 10.56
CA VAL A 49 -2.48 -23.08 11.94
C VAL A 49 -1.34 -22.56 12.82
N ASP A 50 -0.13 -22.54 12.27
CA ASP A 50 1.09 -22.31 13.02
C ASP A 50 1.51 -20.85 12.94
N SER A 51 2.03 -20.31 14.03
CA SER A 51 2.62 -18.98 14.06
C SER A 51 4.12 -19.06 13.85
N VAL A 52 4.62 -18.35 12.85
CA VAL A 52 6.01 -18.47 12.38
C VAL A 52 6.82 -17.25 12.78
N PHE A 53 7.95 -17.50 13.43
CA PHE A 53 8.88 -16.48 13.89
C PHE A 53 10.22 -16.61 13.16
N HIS A 54 10.41 -15.77 12.14
CA HIS A 54 11.73 -15.51 11.55
C HIS A 54 12.39 -14.34 12.29
N THR A 55 12.68 -14.58 13.57
CA THR A 55 13.17 -13.53 14.49
C THR A 55 14.40 -13.88 15.31
N ARG A 56 14.82 -15.15 15.30
CA ARG A 56 15.96 -15.64 16.11
C ARG A 56 17.30 -15.62 15.36
N CYS A 57 17.26 -15.58 14.04
CA CYS A 57 18.44 -15.48 13.19
C CYS A 57 18.19 -14.49 12.06
N GLY A 58 19.28 -13.88 11.57
CA GLY A 58 19.24 -13.06 10.36
C GLY A 58 19.24 -13.92 9.09
N GLY A 59 19.27 -13.25 7.95
CA GLY A 59 19.40 -13.88 6.64
C GLY A 59 18.07 -14.25 5.97
N GLU A 60 18.19 -14.92 4.84
CA GLU A 60 17.10 -15.08 3.86
C GLU A 60 16.38 -16.43 3.98
N LEU A 61 15.06 -16.38 4.11
CA LEU A 61 14.13 -17.52 4.04
C LEU A 61 13.40 -17.48 2.69
N VAL A 62 13.59 -18.49 1.86
CA VAL A 62 13.02 -18.54 0.50
C VAL A 62 11.79 -19.43 0.45
N VAL A 63 10.69 -18.93 -0.10
CA VAL A 63 9.49 -19.69 -0.45
C VAL A 63 9.48 -19.90 -1.97
N ASP A 64 9.78 -21.11 -2.40
CA ASP A 64 9.88 -21.55 -3.81
C ASP A 64 8.85 -22.63 -4.19
N ALA A 65 7.93 -22.95 -3.26
CA ALA A 65 6.79 -23.85 -3.47
C ALA A 65 5.64 -23.43 -2.52
N PRO A 66 4.44 -24.01 -2.63
CA PRO A 66 3.32 -23.69 -1.75
C PRO A 66 3.66 -23.86 -0.25
N ALA A 67 3.30 -22.86 0.55
CA ALA A 67 3.51 -22.80 1.98
C ALA A 67 2.37 -22.01 2.65
N SER A 68 2.07 -22.36 3.90
CA SER A 68 0.98 -21.72 4.64
C SER A 68 1.30 -21.59 6.13
N MET A 69 0.82 -20.52 6.75
CA MET A 69 0.90 -20.27 8.20
C MET A 69 -0.34 -19.53 8.68
N HIS A 70 -0.51 -19.45 10.00
CA HIS A 70 -1.46 -18.54 10.62
C HIS A 70 -0.87 -17.13 10.65
N ASP A 71 0.06 -16.87 11.59
CA ASP A 71 0.77 -15.60 11.70
C ASP A 71 2.23 -15.71 11.28
N LEU A 72 2.83 -14.59 10.91
CA LEU A 72 4.25 -14.51 10.55
C LEU A 72 4.88 -13.24 11.12
N SER A 73 6.01 -13.39 11.79
CA SER A 73 6.87 -12.27 12.20
C SER A 73 8.24 -12.39 11.55
N ILE A 74 8.66 -11.37 10.81
CA ILE A 74 9.97 -11.26 10.15
C ILE A 74 10.74 -10.11 10.79
N SER A 75 11.75 -10.38 11.61
CA SER A 75 12.54 -9.29 12.22
C SER A 75 13.77 -9.80 12.97
N HIS A 76 14.97 -9.32 12.62
CA HIS A 76 16.19 -9.64 13.35
C HIS A 76 17.15 -8.44 13.38
N ASN A 77 18.00 -8.33 14.41
CA ASN A 77 18.95 -7.22 14.52
C ASN A 77 19.95 -7.18 13.34
N ASP A 78 20.28 -8.33 12.76
CA ASP A 78 21.13 -8.47 11.55
C ASP A 78 20.32 -8.55 10.24
N THR A 79 19.06 -8.11 10.25
CA THR A 79 18.09 -8.24 9.14
C THR A 79 17.60 -9.67 8.91
N ALA A 80 16.28 -9.86 9.02
CA ALA A 80 15.56 -11.04 8.57
C ALA A 80 14.89 -10.76 7.22
N VAL A 81 15.13 -11.60 6.22
CA VAL A 81 14.47 -11.50 4.90
C VAL A 81 13.62 -12.74 4.66
N LEU A 82 12.36 -12.56 4.27
CA LEU A 82 11.54 -13.59 3.65
C LEU A 82 11.32 -13.22 2.18
N ARG A 83 11.62 -14.14 1.27
CA ARG A 83 11.50 -13.95 -0.18
C ARG A 83 10.55 -14.99 -0.76
N VAL A 84 9.48 -14.55 -1.41
CA VAL A 84 8.59 -15.41 -2.20
C VAL A 84 9.00 -15.28 -3.68
N VAL A 85 9.59 -16.33 -4.23
CA VAL A 85 10.13 -16.33 -5.61
C VAL A 85 9.13 -16.93 -6.59
N GLU A 86 9.41 -16.86 -7.88
CA GLU A 86 8.66 -17.56 -8.93
C GLU A 86 8.42 -19.04 -8.56
N GLY A 87 7.17 -19.50 -8.71
CA GLY A 87 6.71 -20.83 -8.28
C GLY A 87 6.37 -20.94 -6.77
N GLY A 88 6.82 -20.00 -5.94
CA GLY A 88 6.48 -19.90 -4.53
C GLY A 88 5.10 -19.29 -4.30
N HIS A 89 4.30 -19.89 -3.42
CA HIS A 89 2.98 -19.40 -3.04
C HIS A 89 2.89 -19.42 -1.51
N LEU A 90 2.77 -18.26 -0.87
CA LEU A 90 2.72 -18.13 0.57
C LEU A 90 1.34 -17.62 1.01
N SER A 91 0.66 -18.35 1.88
CA SER A 91 -0.61 -17.90 2.46
C SER A 91 -0.54 -17.75 3.98
N ALA A 92 -0.81 -16.55 4.49
CA ALA A 92 -1.03 -16.28 5.90
C ALA A 92 -2.53 -16.12 6.19
N ALA A 93 -3.06 -16.87 7.16
CA ALA A 93 -4.46 -16.75 7.58
C ALA A 93 -4.70 -15.55 8.51
N GLY A 94 -3.69 -15.20 9.31
CA GLY A 94 -3.71 -14.09 10.25
C GLY A 94 -2.83 -12.93 9.78
N THR A 95 -2.07 -12.39 10.71
CA THR A 95 -1.28 -11.17 10.55
C THR A 95 0.15 -11.50 10.10
N VAL A 96 0.66 -10.69 9.18
CA VAL A 96 2.08 -10.65 8.84
C VAL A 96 2.72 -9.39 9.37
N GLU A 97 3.72 -9.55 10.21
CA GLU A 97 4.48 -8.49 10.84
C GLU A 97 5.90 -8.42 10.27
N VAL A 98 6.32 -7.24 9.81
CA VAL A 98 7.62 -7.02 9.19
C VAL A 98 8.37 -5.94 9.96
N GLY A 99 9.50 -6.31 10.58
CA GLY A 99 10.33 -5.39 11.34
C GLY A 99 9.79 -5.09 12.75
N ASN A 100 9.06 -6.02 13.37
CA ASN A 100 8.34 -5.75 14.62
C ASN A 100 8.92 -6.44 15.88
N ALA A 101 10.06 -7.12 15.79
CA ALA A 101 10.71 -7.78 16.93
C ALA A 101 12.11 -7.20 17.22
N GLY A 102 12.77 -7.66 18.28
CA GLY A 102 14.13 -7.23 18.65
C GLY A 102 14.22 -5.79 19.17
N VAL A 103 15.43 -5.31 19.47
CA VAL A 103 15.66 -3.91 19.90
C VAL A 103 15.81 -3.00 18.67
N ASN A 104 16.62 -3.45 17.72
CA ASN A 104 16.89 -2.77 16.44
C ASN A 104 16.45 -3.66 15.28
N GLY A 105 15.37 -4.43 15.46
CA GLY A 105 15.01 -5.47 14.50
C GLY A 105 14.67 -4.89 13.13
N VAL A 106 15.30 -5.47 12.12
CA VAL A 106 15.05 -5.16 10.72
C VAL A 106 14.39 -6.38 10.08
N GLY A 107 13.24 -6.14 9.44
CA GLY A 107 12.50 -7.16 8.71
C GLY A 107 12.28 -6.76 7.27
N ARG A 108 12.40 -7.71 6.35
CA ARG A 108 12.12 -7.51 4.94
C ARG A 108 11.25 -8.64 4.38
N LEU A 109 10.13 -8.26 3.79
CA LEU A 109 9.24 -9.13 3.03
C LEU A 109 9.37 -8.79 1.55
N GLN A 110 9.80 -9.75 0.74
CA GLN A 110 10.09 -9.53 -0.68
C GLN A 110 9.35 -10.55 -1.55
N VAL A 111 8.72 -10.07 -2.63
CA VAL A 111 8.05 -10.91 -3.63
C VAL A 111 8.69 -10.67 -5.00
N ASP A 112 9.32 -11.73 -5.51
CA ASP A 112 10.12 -11.77 -6.74
C ASP A 112 9.51 -12.79 -7.72
N GLY A 113 8.27 -12.55 -8.14
CA GLY A 113 7.55 -13.38 -9.11
C GLY A 113 6.62 -14.43 -8.51
N GLY A 114 6.60 -14.59 -7.19
CA GLY A 114 5.66 -15.47 -6.48
C GLY A 114 4.29 -14.84 -6.20
N ASP A 115 3.49 -15.58 -5.43
CA ASP A 115 2.19 -15.12 -4.91
C ASP A 115 2.22 -15.10 -3.38
N LEU A 116 1.85 -13.96 -2.79
CA LEU A 116 1.65 -13.81 -1.35
C LEU A 116 0.20 -13.40 -1.08
N ARG A 117 -0.51 -14.23 -0.31
CA ARG A 117 -1.85 -13.93 0.20
C ARG A 117 -1.85 -13.80 1.71
N ILE A 118 -2.38 -12.69 2.21
CA ILE A 118 -2.55 -12.40 3.64
C ILE A 118 -4.04 -12.16 3.88
N SER A 119 -4.65 -13.02 4.69
CA SER A 119 -6.09 -12.91 4.98
C SER A 119 -6.37 -11.92 6.12
N GLY A 120 -5.43 -11.76 7.06
CA GLY A 120 -5.47 -10.74 8.10
C GLY A 120 -4.73 -9.46 7.68
N ASP A 121 -4.07 -8.83 8.66
CA ASP A 121 -3.39 -7.55 8.48
C ASP A 121 -1.93 -7.74 8.04
N LEU A 122 -1.42 -6.76 7.29
CA LEU A 122 0.01 -6.60 7.02
C LEU A 122 0.53 -5.37 7.77
N GLU A 123 1.49 -5.58 8.67
CA GLU A 123 2.02 -4.53 9.53
C GLU A 123 3.53 -4.36 9.33
N VAL A 124 3.90 -3.28 8.66
CA VAL A 124 5.29 -2.93 8.35
C VAL A 124 5.76 -1.85 9.31
N ALA A 125 6.67 -2.22 10.22
CA ALA A 125 7.22 -1.35 11.27
C ALA A 125 6.14 -0.76 12.21
N LYS A 126 5.43 -1.64 12.92
CA LYS A 126 4.42 -1.28 13.91
C LYS A 126 5.01 -0.77 15.22
N PHE A 127 6.07 -1.41 15.71
CA PHE A 127 6.56 -1.24 17.07
C PHE A 127 8.02 -0.79 17.13
N GLY A 128 8.41 -0.25 18.29
CA GLY A 128 9.76 0.27 18.55
C GLY A 128 10.03 1.62 17.90
N ASN A 129 11.16 2.25 18.27
CA ASN A 129 11.61 3.52 17.67
C ASN A 129 12.82 3.34 16.74
N ALA A 130 13.55 2.23 16.89
CA ALA A 130 14.75 1.90 16.11
C ALA A 130 14.53 0.72 15.15
N ARG A 131 13.32 0.17 15.11
CA ARG A 131 12.99 -0.97 14.24
C ARG A 131 12.62 -0.49 12.84
N GLN A 132 12.79 -1.36 11.86
CA GLN A 132 12.55 -1.03 10.46
C GLN A 132 11.88 -2.19 9.74
N GLY A 133 10.83 -1.88 8.99
CA GLY A 133 10.07 -2.83 8.19
C GLY A 133 10.12 -2.44 6.72
N PHE A 134 10.40 -3.41 5.86
CA PHE A 134 10.49 -3.22 4.42
C PHE A 134 9.63 -4.24 3.67
N GLY A 135 8.63 -3.79 2.93
CA GLY A 135 7.93 -4.61 1.93
C GLY A 135 8.43 -4.27 0.52
N VAL A 136 8.71 -5.27 -0.30
CA VAL A 136 9.16 -5.07 -1.69
C VAL A 136 8.43 -6.01 -2.63
N LEU A 137 7.76 -5.46 -3.62
CA LEU A 137 7.15 -6.21 -4.72
C LEU A 137 7.91 -5.88 -6.02
N ASN A 138 8.76 -6.80 -6.46
CA ASN A 138 9.50 -6.66 -7.71
C ASN A 138 8.68 -7.15 -8.91
N SER A 139 7.98 -8.27 -8.74
CA SER A 139 7.05 -8.86 -9.70
C SER A 139 6.17 -9.89 -8.99
N GLY A 140 5.15 -10.42 -9.67
CA GLY A 140 4.20 -11.37 -9.08
C GLY A 140 2.99 -10.67 -8.45
N ARG A 141 2.45 -11.25 -7.37
CA ARG A 141 1.22 -10.78 -6.74
C ARG A 141 1.32 -10.73 -5.21
N VAL A 142 0.83 -9.63 -4.64
CA VAL A 142 0.52 -9.54 -3.21
C VAL A 142 -0.97 -9.28 -3.06
N THR A 143 -1.62 -9.98 -2.15
CA THR A 143 -3.03 -9.76 -1.83
C THR A 143 -3.21 -9.70 -0.32
N VAL A 144 -3.80 -8.61 0.17
CA VAL A 144 -4.09 -8.39 1.60
C VAL A 144 -5.58 -8.16 1.75
N ALA A 145 -6.25 -8.99 2.56
CA ALA A 145 -7.69 -8.87 2.81
C ALA A 145 -8.02 -8.05 4.07
N GLY A 146 -7.15 -8.04 5.09
CA GLY A 146 -7.26 -7.16 6.25
C GLY A 146 -6.79 -5.74 5.94
N LYS A 147 -6.05 -5.11 6.84
CA LYS A 147 -5.48 -3.77 6.67
C LYS A 147 -3.98 -3.85 6.40
N THR A 148 -3.47 -2.93 5.59
CA THR A 148 -2.03 -2.70 5.46
C THR A 148 -1.64 -1.45 6.25
N TYR A 149 -0.58 -1.53 7.06
CA TYR A 149 -0.03 -0.39 7.78
C TYR A 149 1.46 -0.23 7.54
N LEU A 150 1.87 0.99 7.20
CA LEU A 150 3.27 1.39 7.11
C LEU A 150 3.52 2.41 8.23
N GLY A 151 4.25 2.04 9.29
CA GLY A 151 4.49 2.95 10.44
C GLY A 151 3.26 3.13 11.35
N SER A 152 2.79 2.04 11.99
CA SER A 152 1.46 2.01 12.63
C SER A 152 1.37 2.60 14.04
N CYS A 153 2.10 2.07 15.03
CA CYS A 153 1.80 2.33 16.45
C CYS A 153 2.90 3.11 17.20
N ASN A 154 4.14 3.05 16.75
CA ASN A 154 5.28 3.78 17.29
C ASN A 154 6.03 4.49 16.17
N ARG A 155 7.08 5.27 16.51
CA ARG A 155 7.88 6.06 15.56
C ARG A 155 8.78 5.24 14.61
N ALA A 156 8.63 3.92 14.53
CA ALA A 156 9.39 3.10 13.60
C ALA A 156 8.97 3.38 12.14
N PRO A 157 9.92 3.58 11.21
CA PRO A 157 9.60 3.82 9.81
C PRO A 157 9.22 2.53 9.09
N GLY A 158 8.05 2.54 8.43
CA GLY A 158 7.60 1.47 7.55
C GLY A 158 7.69 1.87 6.09
N THR A 159 8.34 1.06 5.25
CA THR A 159 8.45 1.34 3.81
C THR A 159 7.93 0.17 2.99
N VAL A 160 7.09 0.47 2.00
CA VAL A 160 6.74 -0.46 0.93
C VAL A 160 7.18 0.11 -0.41
N SER A 161 7.80 -0.73 -1.25
CA SER A 161 8.16 -0.39 -2.63
C SER A 161 7.55 -1.37 -3.62
N ILE A 162 6.77 -0.88 -4.58
CA ILE A 162 6.20 -1.64 -5.68
C ILE A 162 6.93 -1.24 -6.96
N ASN A 163 7.81 -2.13 -7.43
CA ASN A 163 8.62 -1.93 -8.64
C ASN A 163 7.94 -2.55 -9.88
N GLY A 164 7.06 -3.53 -9.67
CA GLY A 164 6.32 -4.24 -10.71
C GLY A 164 5.21 -5.11 -10.08
N GLY A 165 4.58 -5.97 -10.89
CA GLY A 165 3.52 -6.88 -10.40
C GLY A 165 2.23 -6.18 -9.98
N THR A 166 1.41 -6.89 -9.21
CA THR A 166 0.12 -6.39 -8.74
C THR A 166 -0.03 -6.57 -7.23
N TRP A 167 -0.25 -5.47 -6.53
CA TRP A 167 -0.72 -5.45 -5.15
C TRP A 167 -2.23 -5.25 -5.14
N VAL A 168 -2.96 -6.13 -4.45
CA VAL A 168 -4.40 -6.01 -4.26
C VAL A 168 -4.72 -5.88 -2.78
N GLN A 169 -5.34 -4.76 -2.41
CA GLN A 169 -5.94 -4.56 -1.10
C GLN A 169 -7.43 -4.91 -1.22
N GLU A 170 -7.79 -6.16 -0.94
CA GLU A 170 -9.15 -6.69 -1.15
C GLU A 170 -10.16 -6.16 -0.13
N GLY A 171 -9.70 -5.93 1.10
CA GLY A 171 -10.51 -5.38 2.19
C GLY A 171 -9.73 -4.38 3.03
N GLY A 172 -10.37 -3.84 4.07
CA GLY A 172 -9.75 -2.91 5.01
C GLY A 172 -9.20 -1.63 4.38
N THR A 173 -8.13 -1.09 4.96
CA THR A 173 -7.49 0.15 4.53
C THR A 173 -6.01 -0.08 4.24
N PHE A 174 -5.48 0.70 3.31
CA PHE A 174 -4.06 0.83 3.08
C PHE A 174 -3.59 2.13 3.75
N ASN A 175 -2.87 2.02 4.86
CA ASN A 175 -2.46 3.16 5.69
C ASN A 175 -0.98 3.43 5.52
N VAL A 176 -0.65 4.61 5.00
CA VAL A 176 0.71 5.15 4.92
C VAL A 176 0.89 6.13 6.06
N ALA A 177 1.66 5.73 7.07
CA ALA A 177 1.82 6.39 8.36
C ALA A 177 0.51 6.44 9.17
N ARG A 178 0.59 5.98 10.41
CA ARG A 178 -0.44 6.22 11.43
C ARG A 178 0.14 6.77 12.72
N VAL A 179 1.32 6.35 13.14
CA VAL A 179 2.03 6.98 14.27
C VAL A 179 3.49 7.18 13.92
N GLY A 180 4.11 6.16 13.33
CA GLY A 180 5.45 6.28 12.77
C GLY A 180 5.42 6.76 11.33
N ASP A 181 6.60 7.12 10.83
CA ASP A 181 6.75 7.51 9.44
C ASP A 181 6.39 6.34 8.52
N GLY A 182 5.67 6.64 7.45
CA GLY A 182 5.24 5.67 6.46
C GLY A 182 5.62 6.14 5.06
N THR A 183 6.19 5.24 4.26
CA THR A 183 6.53 5.54 2.87
C THR A 183 6.06 4.45 1.93
N LEU A 184 5.29 4.84 0.91
CA LEU A 184 4.97 4.00 -0.24
C LEU A 184 5.70 4.53 -1.48
N ASN A 185 6.54 3.71 -2.09
CA ASN A 185 7.18 4.01 -3.37
C ASN A 185 6.56 3.17 -4.48
N MET A 186 5.91 3.81 -5.44
CA MET A 186 5.41 3.20 -6.66
C MET A 186 6.39 3.52 -7.80
N ASN A 187 7.24 2.55 -8.13
CA ASN A 187 8.24 2.66 -9.21
C ASN A 187 7.79 1.92 -10.49
N GLY A 188 6.62 1.28 -10.43
CA GLY A 188 6.01 0.50 -11.50
C GLY A 188 4.82 -0.30 -10.96
N GLY A 189 4.32 -1.27 -11.74
CA GLY A 189 3.24 -2.16 -11.32
C GLY A 189 1.92 -1.46 -11.00
N THR A 190 1.05 -2.16 -10.26
CA THR A 190 -0.28 -1.68 -9.90
C THR A 190 -0.56 -1.91 -8.41
N LEU A 191 -1.06 -0.88 -7.73
CA LEU A 191 -1.75 -1.00 -6.46
C LEU A 191 -3.25 -0.83 -6.71
N HIS A 192 -4.02 -1.89 -6.52
CA HIS A 192 -5.47 -1.86 -6.64
C HIS A 192 -6.11 -2.04 -5.26
N ILE A 193 -6.82 -1.02 -4.81
CA ILE A 193 -7.57 -1.04 -3.56
C ILE A 193 -9.04 -1.22 -3.91
N SER A 194 -9.62 -2.36 -3.55
CA SER A 194 -11.03 -2.71 -3.83
C SER A 194 -11.90 -2.74 -2.58
N SER A 195 -11.49 -2.03 -1.53
CA SER A 195 -12.19 -1.97 -0.26
C SER A 195 -13.52 -1.22 -0.35
N PRO A 196 -14.57 -1.65 0.37
CA PRO A 196 -15.86 -0.95 0.42
C PRO A 196 -15.82 0.31 1.31
N GLU A 197 -14.72 0.57 2.03
CA GLU A 197 -14.57 1.82 2.78
C GLU A 197 -14.56 3.02 1.83
N ARG A 198 -15.11 4.17 2.28
CA ARG A 198 -15.20 5.38 1.44
C ARG A 198 -13.83 5.91 1.02
N ASN A 199 -12.88 5.96 1.95
CA ASN A 199 -11.51 6.45 1.71
C ASN A 199 -10.51 5.39 2.20
N PRO A 200 -10.32 4.29 1.43
CA PRO A 200 -9.53 3.16 1.89
C PRO A 200 -8.02 3.38 1.78
N LEU A 201 -7.56 4.32 0.95
CA LEU A 201 -6.19 4.81 0.99
C LEU A 201 -6.10 5.94 2.03
N ARG A 202 -5.40 5.69 3.14
CA ARG A 202 -5.22 6.66 4.22
C ARG A 202 -3.76 7.05 4.34
N ILE A 203 -3.50 8.34 4.37
CA ILE A 203 -2.15 8.92 4.31
C ILE A 203 -2.06 9.87 5.49
N GLY A 204 -1.26 9.51 6.49
CA GLY A 204 -1.05 10.28 7.72
C GLY A 204 -2.34 10.67 8.44
N SER A 205 -3.40 9.87 8.31
CA SER A 205 -4.66 10.11 9.01
C SER A 205 -4.52 9.64 10.45
N TYR A 206 -4.81 10.51 11.42
CA TYR A 206 -4.64 10.26 12.86
C TYR A 206 -3.17 10.07 13.27
N ALA A 207 -2.25 10.83 12.66
CA ALA A 207 -0.82 10.55 12.71
C ALA A 207 0.07 11.69 13.19
N THR A 208 1.03 11.31 14.03
CA THR A 208 2.19 12.15 14.39
C THR A 208 3.37 11.93 13.44
N GLY A 209 3.41 10.81 12.72
CA GLY A 209 4.44 10.47 11.74
C GLY A 209 4.15 11.05 10.36
N ASN A 210 5.21 11.24 9.57
CA ASN A 210 5.09 11.72 8.19
C ASN A 210 4.68 10.61 7.24
N ALA A 211 3.73 10.91 6.36
CA ALA A 211 3.21 10.00 5.36
C ALA A 211 3.63 10.45 3.97
N ILE A 212 4.36 9.61 3.25
CA ILE A 212 4.84 9.93 1.91
C ILE A 212 4.43 8.84 0.93
N ILE A 213 3.73 9.23 -0.14
CA ILE A 213 3.58 8.39 -1.32
C ILE A 213 4.39 9.01 -2.45
N ASN A 214 5.34 8.25 -3.00
CA ASN A 214 6.08 8.62 -4.20
C ASN A 214 5.56 7.80 -5.38
N LEU A 215 4.78 8.42 -6.26
CA LEU A 215 4.33 7.82 -7.52
C LEU A 215 5.30 8.21 -8.62
N ASN A 216 6.34 7.40 -8.81
CA ASN A 216 7.39 7.60 -9.82
C ASN A 216 6.97 6.97 -11.16
N ALA A 217 6.29 5.83 -11.12
CA ALA A 217 5.64 5.18 -12.25
C ALA A 217 4.56 4.20 -11.75
N GLY A 218 3.90 3.48 -12.67
CA GLY A 218 2.84 2.54 -12.32
C GLY A 218 1.51 3.24 -12.02
N GLU A 219 0.61 2.50 -11.38
CA GLU A 219 -0.79 2.92 -11.22
C GLU A 219 -1.30 2.61 -9.80
N ILE A 220 -2.02 3.57 -9.21
CA ILE A 220 -2.82 3.37 -8.00
C ILE A 220 -4.29 3.54 -8.38
N TYR A 221 -5.10 2.52 -8.15
CA TYR A 221 -6.56 2.57 -8.27
C TYR A 221 -7.19 2.49 -6.88
N THR A 222 -8.00 3.48 -6.53
CA THR A 222 -8.67 3.53 -5.22
C THR A 222 -10.07 4.16 -5.30
N PRO A 223 -11.05 3.68 -4.52
CA PRO A 223 -12.33 4.35 -4.33
C PRO A 223 -12.20 5.75 -3.73
N GLY A 224 -11.19 5.98 -2.89
CA GLY A 224 -11.00 7.25 -2.22
C GLY A 224 -9.67 7.34 -1.47
N VAL A 225 -9.31 8.57 -1.14
CA VAL A 225 -8.09 8.98 -0.46
C VAL A 225 -8.45 9.89 0.70
N MET A 226 -7.86 9.64 1.87
CA MET A 226 -7.93 10.50 3.04
C MET A 226 -6.50 10.89 3.44
N MET A 227 -6.23 12.18 3.56
CA MET A 227 -4.89 12.71 3.84
C MET A 227 -4.92 13.66 5.03
N ASN A 228 -4.14 13.39 6.07
CA ASN A 228 -4.04 14.25 7.26
C ASN A 228 -5.41 14.68 7.82
N ILE A 229 -6.35 13.76 7.90
CA ILE A 229 -7.66 14.02 8.51
C ILE A 229 -7.74 13.19 9.78
N GLY A 230 -7.83 13.89 10.90
CA GLY A 230 -7.84 13.33 12.24
C GLY A 230 -8.20 14.39 13.28
N ASP A 231 -7.96 14.06 14.54
CA ASP A 231 -8.10 14.98 15.67
C ASP A 231 -7.01 16.06 15.65
N SER A 232 -7.27 17.18 16.34
CA SER A 232 -6.53 18.44 16.28
C SER A 232 -5.06 18.40 16.75
N GLU A 233 -4.49 17.22 16.99
CA GLU A 233 -3.12 16.99 17.43
C GLU A 233 -2.24 16.34 16.34
N ASP A 234 -2.73 16.22 15.10
CA ASP A 234 -1.98 15.69 13.96
C ASP A 234 -0.72 16.56 13.66
N GLU A 235 0.44 16.16 14.20
CA GLU A 235 1.72 16.83 13.97
C GLU A 235 2.29 16.53 12.57
N GLY A 236 2.01 15.33 12.03
CA GLY A 236 2.62 14.81 10.81
C GLY A 236 2.22 15.55 9.52
N VAL A 237 3.04 15.39 8.49
CA VAL A 237 2.76 15.89 7.13
C VAL A 237 2.37 14.73 6.23
N SER A 238 1.38 14.94 5.37
CA SER A 238 0.92 13.95 4.39
C SER A 238 1.17 14.43 2.97
N THR A 239 2.00 13.72 2.22
CA THR A 239 2.39 14.13 0.86
C THR A 239 2.17 12.99 -0.14
N ILE A 240 1.55 13.31 -1.27
CA ILE A 240 1.60 12.50 -2.49
C ILE A 240 2.45 13.25 -3.52
N ASN A 241 3.55 12.64 -3.94
CA ASN A 241 4.39 13.13 -5.03
C ASN A 241 4.02 12.38 -6.32
N LEU A 242 3.31 13.05 -7.23
CA LEU A 242 2.96 12.54 -8.56
C LEU A 242 4.12 12.82 -9.53
N ASN A 243 5.25 12.16 -9.31
CA ASN A 243 6.46 12.31 -10.12
C ASN A 243 6.31 11.69 -11.53
N GLY A 244 5.44 10.70 -11.65
CA GLY A 244 5.03 9.98 -12.85
C GLY A 244 3.78 9.14 -12.56
N GLY A 245 3.47 8.17 -13.43
CA GLY A 245 2.37 7.22 -13.20
C GLY A 245 0.97 7.84 -13.15
N LEU A 246 0.01 7.05 -12.64
CA LEU A 246 -1.39 7.41 -12.52
C LEU A 246 -1.93 7.15 -11.11
N LEU A 247 -2.51 8.18 -10.50
CA LEU A 247 -3.42 8.03 -9.37
C LEU A 247 -4.86 8.16 -9.88
N GLN A 248 -5.67 7.10 -9.76
CA GLN A 248 -7.06 7.09 -10.17
C GLN A 248 -7.99 6.92 -8.96
N ILE A 249 -8.90 7.87 -8.79
CA ILE A 249 -9.90 7.94 -7.72
C ILE A 249 -11.29 7.71 -8.31
N GLU A 250 -11.95 6.64 -7.88
CA GLU A 250 -13.24 6.19 -8.42
C GLU A 250 -14.47 6.74 -7.69
N GLY A 251 -14.32 7.36 -6.53
CA GLY A 251 -15.44 7.87 -5.75
C GLY A 251 -15.93 9.26 -6.20
N ASP A 252 -16.90 9.77 -5.45
CA ASP A 252 -17.54 11.07 -5.68
C ASP A 252 -16.70 12.27 -5.18
N SER A 253 -17.34 13.42 -4.92
CA SER A 253 -16.69 14.63 -4.41
C SER A 253 -16.07 14.45 -3.02
N GLU A 254 -16.51 13.47 -2.24
CA GLU A 254 -15.98 13.15 -0.91
C GLU A 254 -14.89 12.07 -0.95
N ALA A 255 -14.52 11.63 -2.16
CA ALA A 255 -13.53 10.59 -2.34
C ALA A 255 -12.11 11.08 -2.07
N LEU A 256 -11.79 12.35 -2.34
CA LEU A 256 -10.52 12.96 -1.99
C LEU A 256 -10.73 13.93 -0.84
N ARG A 257 -10.23 13.60 0.35
CA ARG A 257 -10.33 14.45 1.54
C ARG A 257 -8.95 14.79 2.06
N MET A 258 -8.67 16.07 2.23
CA MET A 258 -7.37 16.60 2.63
C MET A 258 -7.53 17.51 3.86
N GLY A 259 -6.68 17.31 4.87
CA GLY A 259 -6.53 18.25 5.99
C GLY A 259 -5.58 19.40 5.67
N ASP A 260 -5.22 20.16 6.70
CA ASP A 260 -4.41 21.38 6.60
C ASP A 260 -2.93 21.14 6.24
N LYS A 261 -2.33 20.03 6.66
CA LYS A 261 -0.95 19.62 6.31
C LYS A 261 -0.87 18.55 5.22
N ALA A 262 -1.94 18.37 4.46
CA ALA A 262 -1.96 17.47 3.32
C ALA A 262 -1.55 18.20 2.04
N GLN A 263 -0.71 17.57 1.22
CA GLN A 263 -0.28 18.11 -0.06
C GLN A 263 -0.23 17.05 -1.16
N ILE A 264 -0.72 17.40 -2.35
CA ILE A 264 -0.45 16.68 -3.60
C ILE A 264 0.49 17.54 -4.44
N MET A 265 1.66 16.99 -4.77
CA MET A 265 2.68 17.64 -5.58
C MET A 265 2.71 17.01 -6.97
N PHE A 266 2.45 17.81 -8.01
CA PHE A 266 2.51 17.37 -9.40
C PHE A 266 3.90 17.57 -9.99
N GLY A 267 4.52 16.45 -10.39
CA GLY A 267 5.63 16.38 -11.34
C GLY A 267 5.11 15.97 -12.71
N ALA A 268 5.54 14.82 -13.24
CA ALA A 268 5.07 14.27 -14.52
C ALA A 268 3.93 13.24 -14.38
N GLY A 269 3.40 13.03 -13.18
CA GLY A 269 2.28 12.12 -12.94
C GLY A 269 0.92 12.71 -13.28
N VAL A 270 -0.08 11.84 -13.30
CA VAL A 270 -1.48 12.17 -13.62
C VAL A 270 -2.39 11.81 -12.46
N LEU A 271 -3.31 12.71 -12.14
CA LEU A 271 -4.48 12.40 -11.31
C LEU A 271 -5.71 12.24 -12.21
N ARG A 272 -6.47 11.16 -12.03
CA ARG A 272 -7.81 10.98 -12.59
C ARG A 272 -8.81 10.87 -11.45
N TRP A 273 -9.84 11.69 -11.46
CA TRP A 273 -10.88 11.67 -10.45
C TRP A 273 -12.24 11.63 -11.14
N LYS A 274 -13.04 10.62 -10.79
CA LYS A 274 -14.33 10.36 -11.43
C LYS A 274 -15.34 11.50 -11.22
N GLY A 275 -16.06 11.84 -12.30
CA GLY A 275 -17.00 12.95 -12.36
C GLY A 275 -16.33 14.26 -12.73
N ASP A 276 -17.14 15.32 -12.83
CA ASP A 276 -16.64 16.69 -12.98
C ASP A 276 -16.19 17.20 -11.61
N ARG A 277 -14.90 17.49 -11.48
CA ARG A 277 -14.21 17.83 -10.23
C ARG A 277 -13.42 19.14 -10.32
N ILE A 278 -13.71 19.95 -11.33
CA ILE A 278 -12.99 21.19 -11.59
C ILE A 278 -13.14 22.15 -10.40
N GLN A 279 -14.34 22.26 -9.83
CA GLN A 279 -14.61 23.14 -8.70
C GLN A 279 -13.87 22.68 -7.43
N GLU A 280 -13.92 21.39 -7.10
CA GLU A 280 -13.23 20.82 -5.94
C GLU A 280 -11.71 21.00 -6.06
N LEU A 281 -11.14 20.76 -7.25
CA LEU A 281 -9.72 21.01 -7.51
C LEU A 281 -9.34 22.49 -7.36
N THR A 282 -10.22 23.39 -7.82
CA THR A 282 -10.00 24.84 -7.68
C THR A 282 -9.84 25.22 -6.20
N VAL A 283 -10.73 24.72 -5.34
CA VAL A 283 -10.65 24.95 -3.89
C VAL A 283 -9.34 24.39 -3.31
N LEU A 284 -8.95 23.16 -3.66
CA LEU A 284 -7.70 22.57 -3.17
C LEU A 284 -6.45 23.36 -3.60
N ILE A 285 -6.47 23.95 -4.79
CA ILE A 285 -5.39 24.82 -5.28
C ILE A 285 -5.35 26.13 -4.50
N GLU A 286 -6.49 26.79 -4.32
CA GLU A 286 -6.60 28.05 -3.58
C GLU A 286 -6.21 27.90 -2.09
N GLU A 287 -6.48 26.73 -1.50
CA GLU A 287 -6.06 26.37 -0.14
C GLU A 287 -4.58 25.97 -0.03
N GLY A 288 -3.84 25.92 -1.15
CA GLY A 288 -2.41 25.54 -1.18
C GLY A 288 -2.15 24.04 -0.97
N ARG A 289 -3.19 23.20 -1.09
CA ARG A 289 -3.09 21.73 -0.94
C ARG A 289 -2.57 21.04 -2.19
N VAL A 290 -2.57 21.73 -3.33
CA VAL A 290 -2.01 21.26 -4.59
C VAL A 290 -0.87 22.17 -5.03
N SER A 291 0.28 21.60 -5.40
CA SER A 291 1.43 22.36 -5.89
C SER A 291 2.10 21.68 -7.10
N TRP A 292 2.78 22.47 -7.94
CA TRP A 292 3.44 21.99 -9.17
C TRP A 292 4.69 22.84 -9.48
N PRO A 293 5.80 22.64 -8.75
CA PRO A 293 6.95 23.55 -8.81
C PRO A 293 7.72 23.51 -10.15
N ALA A 294 7.82 22.35 -10.81
CA ALA A 294 8.59 22.20 -12.05
C ALA A 294 7.77 21.68 -13.24
N GLY A 295 6.59 21.11 -13.00
CA GLY A 295 5.80 20.42 -14.01
C GLY A 295 6.51 19.20 -14.62
N GLY A 296 5.76 18.40 -15.38
CA GLY A 296 6.32 17.32 -16.19
C GLY A 296 6.70 17.77 -17.60
N ALA A 297 7.43 16.93 -18.32
CA ALA A 297 7.76 17.16 -19.73
C ALA A 297 6.63 16.77 -20.72
N SER A 298 5.48 16.31 -20.23
CA SER A 298 4.51 15.55 -21.04
C SER A 298 3.10 16.14 -21.12
N LYS A 299 2.65 16.22 -22.38
CA LYS A 299 1.29 16.44 -22.93
C LYS A 299 0.66 17.82 -22.70
N GLN A 300 0.62 18.61 -23.78
CA GLN A 300 -0.49 19.53 -24.03
C GLN A 300 -1.53 18.80 -24.89
N PRO A 301 -2.61 18.24 -24.33
CA PRO A 301 -3.82 18.14 -25.14
C PRO A 301 -4.28 19.56 -25.50
N GLU A 302 -4.75 19.73 -26.74
CA GLU A 302 -5.21 21.02 -27.27
C GLU A 302 -6.54 21.50 -26.63
N CYS A 303 -7.04 20.76 -25.65
CA CYS A 303 -8.30 21.02 -24.95
C CYS A 303 -8.09 20.83 -23.43
N TRP A 304 -8.34 21.88 -22.67
CA TRP A 304 -8.45 21.88 -21.22
C TRP A 304 -9.59 22.81 -20.82
N ASP A 305 -10.23 22.51 -19.69
CA ASP A 305 -11.33 23.32 -19.16
C ASP A 305 -10.83 24.39 -18.19
N ALA A 306 -9.72 24.11 -17.50
CA ALA A 306 -9.09 25.06 -16.58
C ALA A 306 -7.56 24.90 -16.55
N SER A 307 -6.87 25.98 -16.20
CA SER A 307 -5.42 25.99 -16.06
C SER A 307 -4.93 27.02 -15.06
N TRP A 308 -3.83 26.72 -14.36
CA TRP A 308 -3.18 27.63 -13.40
C TRP A 308 -1.68 27.69 -13.64
N LEU A 309 -1.13 28.88 -13.66
CA LEU A 309 0.31 29.12 -13.67
C LEU A 309 0.84 29.11 -12.23
N ASN A 310 1.95 28.43 -11.96
CA ASN A 310 2.59 28.49 -10.65
C ASN A 310 3.15 29.90 -10.38
N ALA A 311 3.47 30.19 -9.11
CA ALA A 311 3.93 31.51 -8.67
C ALA A 311 5.18 32.00 -9.42
N ASP A 312 6.07 31.07 -9.80
CA ASP A 312 7.34 31.39 -10.45
C ASP A 312 7.22 31.48 -11.99
N GLY A 313 6.04 31.21 -12.56
CA GLY A 313 5.79 31.25 -14.00
C GLY A 313 6.45 30.13 -14.81
N THR A 314 6.93 29.08 -14.13
CA THR A 314 7.73 27.99 -14.73
C THR A 314 6.92 26.75 -15.08
N ALA A 315 5.68 26.61 -14.58
CA ALA A 315 4.85 25.43 -14.85
C ALA A 315 3.35 25.75 -14.83
N LEU A 316 2.61 25.06 -15.71
CA LEU A 316 1.15 25.10 -15.79
C LEU A 316 0.56 23.79 -15.25
N LEU A 317 -0.48 23.90 -14.43
CA LEU A 317 -1.37 22.81 -14.08
C LEU A 317 -2.59 22.88 -15.01
N TYR A 318 -2.91 21.79 -15.69
CA TYR A 318 -4.07 21.67 -16.56
C TYR A 318 -5.10 20.72 -15.96
N VAL A 319 -6.37 21.05 -16.18
CA VAL A 319 -7.51 20.22 -15.80
C VAL A 319 -8.45 20.11 -17.00
N ASP A 320 -8.85 18.88 -17.31
CA ASP A 320 -9.84 18.57 -18.33
C ASP A 320 -10.87 17.59 -17.76
N PHE A 321 -12.15 17.83 -18.04
CA PHE A 321 -13.24 16.91 -17.79
C PHE A 321 -13.75 16.32 -19.11
N ASN A 322 -13.83 14.99 -19.14
CA ASN A 322 -14.55 14.23 -20.17
C ASN A 322 -13.94 14.23 -21.59
N THR A 323 -13.01 15.13 -21.94
CA THR A 323 -12.38 15.16 -23.28
C THR A 323 -11.21 14.20 -23.38
N VAL A 324 -10.29 14.24 -22.42
CA VAL A 324 -9.10 13.37 -22.37
C VAL A 324 -9.48 11.97 -21.86
N ASN A 325 -10.36 11.90 -20.86
CA ASN A 325 -10.89 10.64 -20.33
C ASN A 325 -12.38 10.79 -20.02
N ALA A 326 -13.23 10.09 -20.79
CA ALA A 326 -14.68 10.17 -20.63
C ALA A 326 -15.12 9.80 -19.21
N GLY A 327 -15.89 10.68 -18.57
CA GLY A 327 -16.39 10.51 -17.20
C GLY A 327 -15.40 10.86 -16.07
N TYR A 328 -14.21 11.38 -16.40
CA TYR A 328 -13.20 11.76 -15.41
C TYR A 328 -12.72 13.18 -15.60
N THR A 329 -12.45 13.85 -14.48
CA THR A 329 -11.54 14.98 -14.44
C THR A 329 -10.11 14.47 -14.39
N THR A 330 -9.28 14.89 -15.34
CA THR A 330 -7.88 14.53 -15.49
C THR A 330 -7.02 15.74 -15.21
N VAL A 331 -6.00 15.59 -14.37
CA VAL A 331 -5.09 16.67 -13.95
C VAL A 331 -3.66 16.28 -14.22
N TRP A 332 -2.88 17.18 -14.79
CA TRP A 332 -1.44 17.00 -15.03
C TRP A 332 -0.74 18.36 -15.04
N ALA A 333 0.57 18.36 -14.76
CA ALA A 333 1.40 19.55 -14.81
C ALA A 333 2.40 19.49 -15.97
N CYS A 334 2.64 20.63 -16.61
CA CYS A 334 3.59 20.77 -17.70
C CYS A 334 4.56 21.92 -17.41
N ALA A 335 5.84 21.71 -17.68
CA ALA A 335 6.83 22.79 -17.64
C ALA A 335 6.51 23.83 -18.73
N VAL A 336 6.63 25.11 -18.39
CA VAL A 336 6.64 26.22 -19.35
C VAL A 336 8.06 26.33 -19.89
N LEU A 337 8.22 25.99 -21.17
CA LEU A 337 9.53 26.12 -21.82
C LEU A 337 9.88 27.61 -21.99
N PRO A 338 11.10 28.04 -21.62
CA PRO A 338 11.50 29.44 -21.80
C PRO A 338 11.47 29.81 -23.29
N PRO A 339 11.13 31.07 -23.64
CA PRO A 339 10.97 31.51 -25.03
C PRO A 339 12.18 31.20 -25.92
N GLU A 340 13.38 31.16 -25.34
CA GLU A 340 14.65 30.90 -26.03
C GLU A 340 14.75 29.49 -26.63
N THR A 341 13.96 28.54 -26.10
CA THR A 341 13.90 27.17 -26.61
C THR A 341 12.86 26.99 -27.72
N LEU A 342 11.95 27.95 -27.88
CA LEU A 342 11.06 28.05 -29.03
C LEU A 342 11.84 28.77 -30.13
N GLY A 343 12.68 28.02 -30.86
CA GLY A 343 13.57 28.56 -31.88
C GLY A 343 12.91 29.69 -32.67
N LEU A 344 13.48 30.89 -32.55
CA LEU A 344 12.99 32.10 -33.21
C LEU A 344 12.98 31.84 -34.72
N ILE A 345 11.81 31.53 -35.30
CA ILE A 345 11.64 31.49 -36.76
C ILE A 345 11.61 32.94 -37.22
N ILE A 346 12.79 33.51 -37.47
CA ILE A 346 12.89 34.72 -38.29
C ILE A 346 12.56 34.26 -39.71
N ALA A 347 11.31 34.42 -40.13
CA ALA A 347 10.97 34.36 -41.54
C ALA A 347 11.64 35.56 -42.22
N SER A 348 12.78 35.34 -42.89
CA SER A 348 13.32 36.34 -43.81
C SER A 348 12.36 36.42 -44.99
N VAL A 349 11.70 37.56 -45.15
CA VAL A 349 10.94 37.86 -46.36
C VAL A 349 11.96 38.39 -47.37
N ASP A 350 12.29 37.56 -48.37
CA ASP A 350 12.94 38.00 -49.60
C ASP A 350 11.89 38.43 -50.63
#